data_AF-A0A6M1RX57-F1
#
_entry.id   AF-A0A6M1RX57-F1
#
_cell.length_a   1.000
_cell.length_b   1.000
_cell.length_c   1.000
_cell.angle_alpha   90.00
_cell.angle_beta   90.00
_cell.angle_gamma   90.00
#
_symmetry.space_group_name_H-M   'P 1'
#
loop_
_entity.id
_entity.type
_entity.pdbx_description
1 polymer ?
#
loop_
_entity_poly.entity_id
_entity_poly.type
_entity_poly.pdbx_seq_one_letter_code
_entity_poly.pdbx_strand_id
1 'polypeptide(L)'
;MGWGDRQRDFDTILAVWPSYEPLTGIWRMQELAVDKTGNPKWRDRQITGPGGGIKMDWYKEADAALAARLELNARYAAELEMSPIDEETRRSFQLKASKSLQAKERLQSEEELMLAEARRRKASVPVPHASELKLTPKAEPFREALAHALAEFPYVTGVRVGDLHERTAMAKSYIGVWDLVAKGNLNKHGAKLIERSKIASGFDLNPTEHWGEVKAKIRQVLLPRANQLLQLASVQRLLDEALARGERALVCNGVVFWYEPDGHLGWQVKSTDSGKSEEGTTLWTEGTIVSANHGRLVILPFIKDNGERVKGHTRNAPGDGPSKPRHPSQYVEIPFKVLNSDLMIGLFGELPYE
;
A
#
# COMPACT_ATOMS: atom_id res chain seq x y z
N MET A 1 25.12 -7.81 -25.73
CA MET A 1 23.69 -7.80 -26.10
C MET A 1 23.22 -6.37 -26.04
N GLY A 2 22.92 -5.81 -27.20
CA GLY A 2 22.37 -4.46 -27.35
C GLY A 2 20.86 -4.46 -27.19
N TRP A 3 20.28 -3.28 -27.08
CA TRP A 3 18.83 -3.09 -27.09
C TRP A 3 18.26 -3.53 -28.45
N GLY A 4 17.18 -4.32 -28.46
CA GLY A 4 16.57 -4.87 -29.68
C GLY A 4 16.96 -6.32 -29.99
N ASP A 5 17.91 -6.89 -29.25
CA ASP A 5 18.33 -8.29 -29.42
C ASP A 5 17.45 -9.27 -28.64
N ARG A 6 16.62 -8.78 -27.71
CA ARG A 6 15.83 -9.64 -26.80
C ARG A 6 14.35 -9.52 -27.10
N GLN A 7 13.64 -10.65 -27.00
CA GLN A 7 12.18 -10.70 -27.19
C GLN A 7 11.43 -9.68 -26.32
N ARG A 8 11.95 -9.41 -25.11
CA ARG A 8 11.40 -8.43 -24.18
C ARG A 8 11.38 -6.99 -24.71
N ASP A 9 12.28 -6.66 -25.64
CA ASP A 9 12.46 -5.29 -26.14
C ASP A 9 11.32 -4.88 -27.10
N PHE A 10 10.49 -5.84 -27.53
CA PHE A 10 9.33 -5.65 -28.41
C PHE A 10 7.99 -5.75 -27.67
N ASP A 11 8.00 -6.00 -26.37
CA ASP A 11 6.77 -6.07 -25.59
C ASP A 11 6.16 -4.67 -25.44
N THR A 12 4.82 -4.61 -25.47
CA THR A 12 4.12 -3.34 -25.25
C THR A 12 4.20 -2.97 -23.78
N ILE A 13 4.66 -1.77 -23.46
CA ILE A 13 4.72 -1.27 -22.09
C ILE A 13 3.46 -0.47 -21.80
N LEU A 14 2.71 -0.88 -20.78
CA LEU A 14 1.45 -0.24 -20.42
C LEU A 14 1.60 0.81 -19.31
N ALA A 15 2.52 0.58 -18.39
CA ALA A 15 2.71 1.42 -17.22
C ALA A 15 4.07 1.15 -16.57
N VAL A 16 4.46 2.03 -15.64
CA VAL A 16 5.64 1.89 -14.79
C VAL A 16 5.31 2.17 -13.33
N TRP A 17 6.13 1.61 -12.43
CA TRP A 17 6.00 1.77 -10.99
C TRP A 17 7.36 1.74 -10.29
N PRO A 18 7.68 2.73 -9.44
CA PRO A 18 8.92 2.74 -8.66
C PRO A 18 8.81 1.78 -7.47
N SER A 19 9.83 0.95 -7.28
CA SER A 19 9.90 -0.03 -6.20
C SER A 19 11.20 0.15 -5.43
N TYR A 20 11.10 0.44 -4.13
CA TYR A 20 12.27 0.56 -3.26
C TYR A 20 12.95 -0.80 -3.07
N GLU A 21 14.27 -0.85 -3.23
CA GLU A 21 15.09 -2.04 -2.92
C GLU A 21 15.86 -1.81 -1.61
N PRO A 22 15.39 -2.35 -0.47
CA PRO A 22 15.97 -2.05 0.83
C PRO A 22 17.45 -2.43 0.99
N LEU A 23 17.96 -3.36 0.17
CA LEU A 23 19.36 -3.80 0.25
C LEU A 23 20.32 -2.73 -0.25
N THR A 24 19.97 -2.06 -1.34
CA THR A 24 20.82 -1.09 -2.03
C THR A 24 20.40 0.35 -1.73
N GLY A 25 19.19 0.55 -1.19
CA GLY A 25 18.60 1.86 -0.92
C GLY A 25 18.26 2.65 -2.20
N ILE A 26 18.10 1.97 -3.32
CA ILE A 26 17.72 2.59 -4.59
C ILE A 26 16.26 2.29 -4.91
N TRP A 27 15.64 3.18 -5.66
CA TRP A 27 14.34 2.98 -6.27
C TRP A 27 14.54 2.42 -7.67
N ARG A 28 14.07 1.19 -7.90
CA ARG A 28 14.08 0.58 -9.24
C ARG A 28 12.75 0.85 -9.93
N MET A 29 12.79 1.32 -11.15
CA MET A 29 11.58 1.41 -11.97
C MET A 29 11.21 0.01 -12.45
N GLN A 30 9.96 -0.38 -12.25
CA GLN A 30 9.36 -1.56 -12.86
C GLN A 30 8.47 -1.13 -14.01
N GLU A 31 8.34 -1.97 -15.03
CA GLU A 31 7.44 -1.79 -16.16
C GLU A 31 6.42 -2.91 -16.19
N LEU A 32 5.17 -2.57 -16.50
CA LEU A 32 4.09 -3.50 -16.78
C LEU A 32 4.11 -3.78 -18.28
N ALA A 33 4.71 -4.89 -18.66
CA ALA A 33 4.87 -5.28 -20.06
C ALA A 33 3.82 -6.32 -20.45
N VAL A 34 3.23 -6.17 -21.63
CA VAL A 34 2.38 -7.18 -22.26
C VAL A 34 3.20 -7.94 -23.28
N ASP A 35 3.40 -9.22 -23.00
CA ASP A 35 4.02 -10.15 -23.94
C ASP A 35 3.02 -10.56 -25.05
N LYS A 36 3.49 -11.34 -26.03
CA LYS A 36 2.65 -11.84 -27.14
C LYS A 36 1.43 -12.67 -26.71
N THR A 37 1.37 -13.12 -25.44
CA THR A 37 0.22 -13.85 -24.88
C THR A 37 -0.88 -12.92 -24.37
N GLY A 38 -0.66 -11.60 -24.39
CA GLY A 38 -1.63 -10.60 -23.96
C GLY A 38 -1.72 -10.42 -22.44
N ASN A 39 -0.87 -11.10 -21.68
CA ASN A 39 -0.87 -11.05 -20.22
C ASN A 39 0.16 -10.05 -19.68
N PRO A 40 -0.28 -9.01 -18.96
CA PRO A 40 0.61 -8.00 -18.41
C PRO A 40 1.42 -8.56 -17.24
N LYS A 41 2.73 -8.31 -17.21
CA LYS A 41 3.62 -8.73 -16.12
C LYS A 41 4.53 -7.59 -15.70
N TRP A 42 4.64 -7.40 -14.39
CA TRP A 42 5.62 -6.49 -13.82
C TRP A 42 7.02 -7.08 -13.94
N ARG A 43 7.96 -6.28 -14.44
CA ARG A 43 9.38 -6.63 -14.48
C ARG A 43 10.24 -5.39 -14.28
N ASP A 44 11.49 -5.62 -13.95
CA ASP A 44 12.49 -4.58 -13.83
C ASP A 44 12.69 -3.87 -15.18
N ARG A 45 12.53 -2.54 -15.20
CA ARG A 45 12.65 -1.70 -16.38
C ARG A 45 14.10 -1.54 -16.79
N GLN A 46 14.33 -1.62 -18.09
CA GLN A 46 15.63 -1.42 -18.70
C GLN A 46 15.55 -0.23 -19.66
N ILE A 47 16.63 0.52 -19.75
CA ILE A 47 16.77 1.66 -20.65
C ILE A 47 18.14 1.61 -21.33
N THR A 48 18.24 2.26 -22.48
CA THR A 48 19.51 2.39 -23.19
C THR A 48 20.39 3.41 -22.47
N GLY A 49 21.61 3.00 -22.14
CA GLY A 49 22.65 3.83 -21.56
C GLY A 49 23.49 4.56 -22.61
N PRO A 50 24.38 5.47 -22.17
CA PRO A 50 25.35 6.11 -23.05
C PRO A 50 26.21 5.03 -23.74
N GLY A 51 26.22 5.01 -25.08
CA GLY A 51 26.92 4.00 -25.89
C GLY A 51 26.10 2.77 -26.27
N GLY A 52 24.77 2.77 -26.11
CA GLY A 52 23.89 1.70 -26.61
C GLY A 52 23.81 0.46 -25.71
N GLY A 53 24.57 0.43 -24.61
CA GLY A 53 24.51 -0.61 -23.60
C GLY A 53 23.20 -0.55 -22.80
N ILE A 54 22.78 -1.67 -22.22
CA ILE A 54 21.51 -1.74 -21.47
C ILE A 54 21.79 -1.48 -20.00
N LYS A 55 21.08 -0.52 -19.41
CA LYS A 55 21.14 -0.21 -17.98
C LYS A 55 19.78 -0.37 -17.34
N MET A 56 19.80 -0.64 -16.05
CA MET A 56 18.60 -0.63 -15.20
C MET A 56 18.13 0.82 -15.00
N ASP A 57 16.84 1.03 -15.02
CA ASP A 57 16.24 2.32 -14.69
C ASP A 57 16.07 2.41 -13.16
N TRP A 58 16.91 3.24 -12.52
CA TRP A 58 16.92 3.39 -11.07
C TRP A 58 17.20 4.84 -10.65
N TYR A 59 16.72 5.18 -9.46
CA TYR A 59 16.77 6.51 -8.86
C TYR A 59 17.31 6.39 -7.43
N LYS A 60 18.01 7.42 -6.95
CA LYS A 60 18.44 7.50 -5.54
C LYS A 60 17.29 7.97 -4.65
N GLU A 61 16.61 9.02 -5.10
CA GLU A 61 15.54 9.67 -4.34
C GLU A 61 14.15 9.21 -4.76
N ALA A 62 13.26 9.10 -3.78
CA ALA A 62 11.86 8.69 -3.99
C ALA A 62 11.12 9.67 -4.90
N ASP A 63 11.27 10.98 -4.66
CA ASP A 63 10.58 12.03 -5.42
C ASP A 63 10.94 12.01 -6.90
N ALA A 64 12.23 11.79 -7.21
CA ALA A 64 12.69 11.65 -8.59
C ALA A 64 12.06 10.42 -9.28
N ALA A 65 11.95 9.29 -8.55
CA ALA A 65 11.31 8.09 -9.06
C ALA A 65 9.80 8.28 -9.29
N LEU A 66 9.12 9.01 -8.39
CA LEU A 66 7.70 9.33 -8.49
C LEU A 66 7.41 10.32 -9.64
N ALA A 67 8.24 11.34 -9.82
CA ALA A 67 8.15 12.27 -10.95
C ALA A 67 8.32 11.53 -12.28
N ALA A 68 9.34 10.68 -12.40
CA ALA A 68 9.57 9.85 -13.58
C ALA A 68 8.39 8.89 -13.84
N ARG A 69 7.80 8.30 -12.80
CA ARG A 69 6.59 7.47 -12.91
C ARG A 69 5.46 8.23 -13.60
N LEU A 70 5.18 9.46 -13.15
CA LEU A 70 4.09 10.28 -13.69
C LEU A 70 4.31 10.60 -15.17
N GLU A 71 5.50 11.07 -15.53
CA GLU A 71 5.87 11.39 -16.91
C GLU A 71 5.79 10.16 -17.83
N LEU A 72 6.38 9.05 -17.40
CA LEU A 72 6.41 7.81 -18.18
C LEU A 72 5.01 7.22 -18.37
N ASN A 73 4.16 7.21 -17.33
CA ASN A 73 2.80 6.70 -17.44
C ASN A 73 1.93 7.56 -18.36
N ALA A 74 2.08 8.89 -18.32
CA ALA A 74 1.39 9.78 -19.25
C ALA A 74 1.81 9.49 -20.70
N ARG A 75 3.13 9.28 -20.93
CA ARG A 75 3.64 8.91 -22.25
C ARG A 75 3.12 7.55 -22.72
N TYR A 76 3.12 6.53 -21.87
CA TYR A 76 2.62 5.19 -22.23
C TYR A 76 1.12 5.18 -22.52
N ALA A 77 0.33 5.97 -21.80
CA ALA A 77 -1.08 6.16 -22.11
C ALA A 77 -1.26 6.78 -23.51
N ALA A 78 -0.49 7.83 -23.84
CA ALA A 78 -0.54 8.46 -25.16
C ALA A 78 -0.07 7.52 -26.30
N GLU A 79 1.01 6.77 -26.08
CA GLU A 79 1.52 5.77 -27.04
C GLU A 79 0.48 4.67 -27.30
N LEU A 80 -0.22 4.21 -26.26
CA LEU A 80 -1.28 3.22 -26.38
C LEU A 80 -2.49 3.73 -27.17
N GLU A 81 -2.88 4.99 -26.99
CA GLU A 81 -3.96 5.62 -27.78
C GLU A 81 -3.61 5.67 -29.27
N MET A 82 -2.38 6.04 -29.61
CA MET A 82 -1.90 6.12 -31.01
C MET A 82 -1.53 4.77 -31.63
N SER A 83 -1.51 3.69 -30.84
CA SER A 83 -1.10 2.38 -31.32
C SER A 83 -2.09 1.80 -32.34
N PRO A 84 -1.61 1.13 -33.41
CA PRO A 84 -2.45 0.53 -34.46
C PRO A 84 -3.05 -0.80 -34.00
N ILE A 85 -3.75 -0.79 -32.87
CA ILE A 85 -4.51 -1.90 -32.30
C ILE A 85 -6.01 -1.59 -32.40
N ASP A 86 -6.83 -2.62 -32.36
CA ASP A 86 -8.28 -2.46 -32.33
C ASP A 86 -8.75 -1.83 -31.00
N GLU A 87 -9.94 -1.24 -31.03
CA GLU A 87 -10.51 -0.50 -29.90
C GLU A 87 -10.79 -1.39 -28.68
N GLU A 88 -11.12 -2.67 -28.89
CA GLU A 88 -11.39 -3.61 -27.80
C GLU A 88 -10.10 -3.95 -27.05
N THR A 89 -9.03 -4.27 -27.79
CA THR A 89 -7.70 -4.53 -27.23
C THR A 89 -7.16 -3.30 -26.51
N ARG A 90 -7.32 -2.10 -27.09
CA ARG A 90 -6.90 -0.83 -26.46
C ARG A 90 -7.57 -0.64 -25.10
N ARG A 91 -8.89 -0.77 -25.03
CA ARG A 91 -9.66 -0.68 -23.78
C ARG A 91 -9.23 -1.73 -22.76
N SER A 92 -9.02 -2.97 -23.21
CA SER A 92 -8.52 -4.05 -22.35
C SER A 92 -7.16 -3.69 -21.73
N PHE A 93 -6.24 -3.15 -22.52
CA PHE A 93 -4.91 -2.74 -22.04
C PHE A 93 -4.97 -1.55 -21.08
N GLN A 94 -5.80 -0.54 -21.36
CA GLN A 94 -6.04 0.57 -20.44
C GLN A 94 -6.58 0.10 -19.09
N LEU A 95 -7.56 -0.82 -19.11
CA LEU A 95 -8.09 -1.43 -17.89
C LEU A 95 -7.02 -2.20 -17.13
N LYS A 96 -6.23 -3.04 -17.80
CA LYS A 96 -5.13 -3.80 -17.20
C LYS A 96 -4.07 -2.89 -16.56
N ALA A 97 -3.72 -1.78 -17.22
CA ALA A 97 -2.80 -0.78 -16.72
C ALA A 97 -3.35 -0.12 -15.44
N SER A 98 -4.59 0.38 -15.51
CA SER A 98 -5.28 1.01 -14.38
C SER A 98 -5.40 0.07 -13.17
N LYS A 99 -5.82 -1.19 -13.36
CA LYS A 99 -5.89 -2.21 -12.30
C LYS A 99 -4.55 -2.41 -11.61
N SER A 100 -3.50 -2.58 -12.41
CA SER A 100 -2.16 -2.88 -11.91
C SER A 100 -1.58 -1.70 -11.14
N LEU A 101 -1.79 -0.47 -11.61
CA LEU A 101 -1.36 0.75 -10.92
C LEU A 101 -2.14 0.96 -9.63
N GLN A 102 -3.47 0.83 -9.66
CA GLN A 102 -4.32 0.95 -8.47
C GLN A 102 -3.94 -0.08 -7.40
N ALA A 103 -3.63 -1.33 -7.79
CA ALA A 103 -3.19 -2.36 -6.86
C ALA A 103 -1.86 -1.99 -6.18
N LYS A 104 -0.91 -1.44 -6.94
CA LYS A 104 0.39 -0.99 -6.42
C LYS A 104 0.25 0.19 -5.46
N GLU A 105 -0.54 1.19 -5.85
CA GLU A 105 -0.82 2.37 -5.03
C GLU A 105 -1.49 1.99 -3.71
N ARG A 106 -2.52 1.15 -3.76
CA ARG A 106 -3.19 0.66 -2.56
C ARG A 106 -2.23 -0.05 -1.59
N LEU A 107 -1.34 -0.89 -2.11
CA LEU A 107 -0.37 -1.61 -1.27
C LEU A 107 0.65 -0.66 -0.64
N GLN A 108 1.12 0.35 -1.38
CA GLN A 108 2.03 1.36 -0.87
C GLN A 108 1.35 2.22 0.21
N SER A 109 0.19 2.80 -0.09
CA SER A 109 -0.55 3.65 0.85
C SER A 109 -0.94 2.91 2.13
N GLU A 110 -1.28 1.61 2.03
CA GLU A 110 -1.50 0.77 3.20
C GLU A 110 -0.25 0.72 4.10
N GLU A 111 0.92 0.42 3.53
CA GLU A 111 2.15 0.27 4.30
C GLU A 111 2.64 1.61 4.87
N GLU A 112 2.44 2.72 4.15
CA GLU A 112 2.71 4.08 4.63
C GLU A 112 1.84 4.44 5.84
N LEU A 113 0.54 4.14 5.81
CA LEU A 113 -0.36 4.34 6.94
C LEU A 113 0.03 3.48 8.15
N MET A 114 0.39 2.22 7.91
CA MET A 114 0.85 1.34 8.98
C MET A 114 2.16 1.85 9.59
N LEU A 115 3.08 2.39 8.79
CA LEU A 115 4.33 2.98 9.29
C LEU A 115 4.07 4.25 10.12
N ALA A 116 3.20 5.14 9.65
CA ALA A 116 2.81 6.34 10.37
C ALA A 116 2.21 6.00 11.74
N GLU A 117 1.31 5.02 11.79
CA GLU A 117 0.73 4.56 13.06
C GLU A 117 1.77 3.86 13.95
N ALA A 118 2.64 3.03 13.39
CA ALA A 118 3.71 2.38 14.13
C ALA A 118 4.57 3.41 14.88
N ARG A 119 4.94 4.50 14.19
CA ARG A 119 5.66 5.64 14.79
C ARG A 119 4.83 6.31 15.89
N ARG A 120 3.56 6.64 15.60
CA ARG A 120 2.67 7.27 16.58
C ARG A 120 2.52 6.45 17.86
N ARG A 121 2.27 5.15 17.74
CA ARG A 121 2.13 4.22 18.87
C ARG A 121 3.37 4.13 19.74
N LYS A 122 4.53 4.41 19.15
CA LYS A 122 5.83 4.35 19.82
C LYS A 122 6.43 5.75 20.03
N ALA A 123 5.65 6.81 19.89
CA ALA A 123 6.12 8.19 20.06
C ALA A 123 6.62 8.46 21.50
N SER A 124 6.09 7.74 22.49
CA SER A 124 6.54 7.82 23.89
C SER A 124 7.74 6.92 24.21
N VAL A 125 8.23 6.11 23.26
CA VAL A 125 9.39 5.26 23.47
C VAL A 125 10.64 6.14 23.43
N PRO A 126 11.43 6.21 24.52
CA PRO A 126 12.60 7.04 24.56
C PRO A 126 13.64 6.55 23.56
N VAL A 127 14.31 7.49 22.89
CA VAL A 127 15.47 7.18 22.05
C VAL A 127 16.61 6.72 22.96
N PRO A 128 17.16 5.51 22.79
CA PRO A 128 18.21 5.01 23.66
C PRO A 128 19.50 5.79 23.43
N HIS A 129 20.17 6.20 24.52
CA HIS A 129 21.48 6.81 24.40
C HIS A 129 22.53 5.75 24.04
N ALA A 130 23.57 6.13 23.30
CA ALA A 130 24.61 5.20 22.84
C ALA A 130 25.21 4.39 23.99
N SER A 131 25.44 5.00 25.16
CA SER A 131 25.99 4.35 26.36
C SER A 131 25.05 3.33 27.04
N GLU A 132 23.74 3.43 26.80
CA GLU A 132 22.72 2.56 27.41
C GLU A 132 22.50 1.27 26.61
N LEU A 133 22.97 1.25 25.37
CA LEU A 133 22.86 0.09 24.50
C LEU A 133 23.70 -1.06 25.07
N LYS A 134 23.10 -2.25 25.17
CA LYS A 134 23.80 -3.49 25.51
C LYS A 134 24.17 -4.18 24.20
N LEU A 135 25.46 -4.36 23.96
CA LEU A 135 25.99 -4.98 22.74
C LEU A 135 26.89 -6.17 23.09
N THR A 136 27.01 -7.11 22.14
CA THR A 136 28.08 -8.12 22.18
C THR A 136 29.43 -7.47 21.85
N PRO A 137 30.58 -8.09 22.22
CA PRO A 137 31.90 -7.56 21.87
C PRO A 137 32.12 -7.35 20.37
N LYS A 138 31.44 -8.14 19.52
CA LYS A 138 31.54 -8.02 18.05
C LYS A 138 30.74 -6.84 17.51
N ALA A 139 29.67 -6.47 18.20
CA ALA A 139 28.75 -5.41 17.84
C ALA A 139 29.20 -4.02 18.34
N GLU A 140 30.06 -3.99 19.35
CA GLU A 140 30.60 -2.76 19.97
C GLU A 140 31.14 -1.71 18.98
N PRO A 141 31.88 -2.08 17.89
CA PRO A 141 32.36 -1.09 16.92
C PRO A 141 31.25 -0.30 16.19
N PHE A 142 30.01 -0.79 16.23
CA PHE A 142 28.85 -0.18 15.57
C PHE A 142 27.93 0.57 16.54
N ARG A 143 28.33 0.79 17.80
CA ARG A 143 27.49 1.43 18.83
C ARG A 143 26.89 2.76 18.38
N GLU A 144 27.72 3.68 17.89
CA GLU A 144 27.26 5.00 17.43
C GLU A 144 26.33 4.89 16.21
N ALA A 145 26.67 4.02 15.25
CA ALA A 145 25.85 3.77 14.08
C ALA A 145 24.48 3.16 14.45
N LEU A 146 24.45 2.29 15.48
CA LEU A 146 23.21 1.74 16.03
C LEU A 146 22.38 2.82 16.73
N ALA A 147 22.99 3.65 17.57
CA ALA A 147 22.30 4.74 18.26
C ALA A 147 21.66 5.72 17.25
N HIS A 148 22.41 6.08 16.20
CA HIS A 148 21.89 6.92 15.12
C HIS A 148 20.70 6.26 14.40
N ALA A 149 20.79 4.98 14.06
CA ALA A 149 19.71 4.26 13.39
C ALA A 149 18.45 4.12 14.27
N LEU A 150 18.62 4.01 15.59
CA LEU A 150 17.52 3.95 16.57
C LEU A 150 16.91 5.33 16.89
N ALA A 151 17.51 6.44 16.46
CA ALA A 151 16.95 7.76 16.67
C ALA A 151 15.61 7.94 15.93
N GLU A 152 15.48 7.38 14.73
CA GLU A 152 14.25 7.45 13.94
C GLU A 152 13.24 6.37 14.35
N PHE A 153 13.72 5.19 14.73
CA PHE A 153 12.91 4.02 15.06
C PHE A 153 13.38 3.34 16.35
N PRO A 154 13.16 3.93 17.54
CA PRO A 154 13.76 3.44 18.80
C PRO A 154 13.20 2.09 19.28
N TYR A 155 12.11 1.64 18.67
CA TYR A 155 11.35 0.46 19.05
C TYR A 155 11.65 -0.78 18.20
N VAL A 156 12.49 -0.68 17.15
CA VAL A 156 12.75 -1.82 16.26
C VAL A 156 13.62 -2.88 16.91
N THR A 157 13.42 -4.12 16.51
CA THR A 157 14.21 -5.28 16.97
C THR A 157 15.30 -5.68 15.97
N GLY A 158 15.36 -5.04 14.81
CA GLY A 158 16.40 -5.27 13.81
C GLY A 158 16.56 -4.04 12.92
N VAL A 159 17.81 -3.65 12.68
CA VAL A 159 18.15 -2.42 11.97
C VAL A 159 19.43 -2.58 11.15
N ARG A 160 19.56 -1.78 10.10
CA ARG A 160 20.81 -1.63 9.36
C ARG A 160 21.66 -0.55 10.03
N VAL A 161 22.96 -0.76 10.05
CA VAL A 161 23.92 0.20 10.61
C VAL A 161 25.03 0.48 9.61
N GLY A 162 25.59 1.69 9.69
CA GLY A 162 26.60 2.16 8.75
C GLY A 162 26.04 2.39 7.35
N ASP A 163 26.95 2.48 6.38
CA ASP A 163 26.57 2.76 5.01
C ASP A 163 25.88 1.56 4.34
N LEU A 164 24.99 1.86 3.39
CA LEU A 164 24.22 0.83 2.68
C LEU A 164 25.11 -0.19 1.95
N HIS A 165 26.30 0.23 1.50
CA HIS A 165 27.25 -0.62 0.80
C HIS A 165 27.94 -1.64 1.71
N GLU A 166 28.08 -1.34 3.01
CA GLU A 166 28.71 -2.23 4.00
C GLU A 166 27.85 -3.46 4.31
N ARG A 167 26.55 -3.40 4.01
CA ARG A 167 25.60 -4.51 4.20
C ARG A 167 25.67 -5.07 5.63
N THR A 168 25.81 -4.17 6.59
CA THR A 168 25.84 -4.49 8.02
C THR A 168 24.44 -4.36 8.61
N ALA A 169 24.05 -5.34 9.43
CA ALA A 169 22.78 -5.34 10.13
C ALA A 169 22.91 -5.93 11.53
N MET A 170 22.09 -5.42 12.42
CA MET A 170 22.06 -5.80 13.83
C MET A 170 20.63 -6.18 14.23
N ALA A 171 20.52 -7.10 15.19
CA ALA A 171 19.24 -7.46 15.80
C ALA A 171 19.35 -7.52 17.32
N LYS A 172 18.22 -7.25 17.98
CA LYS A 172 18.07 -7.27 19.43
C LYS A 172 17.54 -8.63 19.85
N SER A 173 18.28 -9.30 20.73
CA SER A 173 17.84 -10.54 21.37
C SER A 173 16.69 -10.31 22.35
N TYR A 174 16.04 -11.39 22.79
CA TYR A 174 14.96 -11.33 23.77
C TYR A 174 15.38 -10.75 25.14
N ILE A 175 16.66 -10.87 25.52
CA ILE A 175 17.23 -10.25 26.73
C ILE A 175 17.68 -8.79 26.51
N GLY A 176 17.42 -8.23 25.33
CA GLY A 176 17.69 -6.84 25.00
C GLY A 176 19.13 -6.52 24.61
N VAL A 177 19.95 -7.54 24.33
CA VAL A 177 21.34 -7.37 23.84
C VAL A 177 21.35 -7.37 22.31
N TRP A 178 22.02 -6.38 21.72
CA TRP A 178 22.23 -6.25 20.28
C TRP A 178 23.45 -7.04 19.80
N ASP A 179 23.29 -7.74 18.69
CA ASP A 179 24.38 -8.47 18.03
C ASP A 179 24.35 -8.26 16.51
N LEU A 180 25.47 -8.55 15.86
CA LEU A 180 25.59 -8.56 14.40
C LEU A 180 24.87 -9.78 13.84
N VAL A 181 23.92 -9.54 12.94
CA VAL A 181 23.26 -10.60 12.15
C VAL A 181 23.79 -10.66 10.72
N ALA A 182 24.42 -9.60 10.25
CA ALA A 182 25.14 -9.56 8.97
C ALA A 182 26.27 -8.53 9.01
N LYS A 183 27.39 -8.86 8.37
CA LYS A 183 28.54 -7.95 8.13
C LYS A 183 29.08 -8.23 6.74
N GLY A 184 28.81 -7.35 5.77
CA GLY A 184 29.16 -7.55 4.36
C GLY A 184 28.27 -8.55 3.59
N ASN A 185 27.45 -9.34 4.29
CA ASN A 185 26.69 -10.45 3.70
C ASN A 185 25.16 -10.33 3.85
N LEU A 186 24.63 -9.15 4.19
CA LEU A 186 23.18 -8.93 4.20
C LEU A 186 22.61 -9.19 2.79
N ASN A 187 21.59 -10.04 2.71
CA ASN A 187 20.92 -10.38 1.46
C ASN A 187 19.60 -9.60 1.29
N LYS A 188 18.97 -9.70 0.12
CA LYS A 188 17.72 -8.99 -0.19
C LYS A 188 16.58 -9.35 0.76
N HIS A 189 16.53 -10.60 1.22
CA HIS A 189 15.49 -11.05 2.14
C HIS A 189 15.65 -10.40 3.52
N GLY A 190 16.86 -10.43 4.08
CA GLY A 190 17.18 -9.80 5.36
C GLY A 190 16.94 -8.29 5.34
N ALA A 191 17.34 -7.61 4.26
CA ALA A 191 17.08 -6.17 4.12
C ALA A 191 15.57 -5.85 4.08
N LYS A 192 14.76 -6.67 3.39
CA LYS A 192 13.29 -6.53 3.40
C LYS A 192 12.69 -6.75 4.78
N LEU A 193 13.22 -7.72 5.54
CA LEU A 193 12.75 -8.00 6.89
C LEU A 193 13.04 -6.83 7.84
N ILE A 194 14.23 -6.24 7.74
CA ILE A 194 14.58 -5.03 8.50
C ILE A 194 13.67 -3.86 8.12
N GLU A 195 13.37 -3.67 6.83
CA GLU A 195 12.46 -2.60 6.42
C GLU A 195 11.06 -2.79 7.01
N ARG A 196 10.55 -4.04 6.99
CA ARG A 196 9.25 -4.39 7.57
C ARG A 196 9.23 -4.30 9.11
N SER A 197 10.38 -4.42 9.78
CA SER A 197 10.47 -4.31 11.25
C SER A 197 10.02 -2.93 11.75
N LYS A 198 10.28 -1.88 10.97
CA LYS A 198 9.84 -0.50 11.25
C LYS A 198 8.33 -0.40 11.47
N ILE A 199 7.56 -1.24 10.78
CA ILE A 199 6.11 -1.36 10.94
C ILE A 199 5.80 -2.39 12.02
N ALA A 200 6.25 -3.64 11.86
CA ALA A 200 5.84 -4.75 12.72
C ALA A 200 6.14 -4.50 14.21
N SER A 201 7.34 -4.01 14.53
CA SER A 201 7.74 -3.71 15.91
C SER A 201 6.92 -2.57 16.53
N GLY A 202 6.39 -1.64 15.72
CA GLY A 202 5.50 -0.58 16.21
C GLY A 202 4.14 -1.09 16.69
N PHE A 203 3.74 -2.28 16.22
CA PHE A 203 2.54 -2.99 16.66
C PHE A 203 2.83 -4.13 17.63
N ASP A 204 4.08 -4.24 18.12
CA ASP A 204 4.52 -5.34 18.98
C ASP A 204 4.37 -6.72 18.30
N LEU A 205 4.49 -6.75 16.97
CA LEU A 205 4.44 -7.95 16.14
C LEU A 205 5.84 -8.39 15.72
N ASN A 206 5.99 -9.69 15.45
CA ASN A 206 7.27 -10.25 15.02
C ASN A 206 7.49 -10.01 13.51
N PRO A 207 8.57 -9.30 13.09
CA PRO A 207 8.87 -9.05 11.69
C PRO A 207 9.27 -10.28 10.88
N THR A 208 9.58 -11.42 11.52
CA THR A 208 9.93 -12.67 10.82
C THR A 208 8.71 -13.47 10.39
N GLU A 209 7.51 -13.13 10.86
CA GLU A 209 6.26 -13.77 10.45
C GLU A 209 5.91 -13.44 8.99
N HIS A 210 4.99 -14.22 8.39
CA HIS A 210 4.55 -13.96 7.03
C HIS A 210 3.90 -12.57 6.94
N TRP A 211 4.40 -11.73 6.02
CA TRP A 211 4.01 -10.32 5.97
C TRP A 211 2.51 -10.10 5.76
N GLY A 212 1.83 -10.98 5.01
CA GLY A 212 0.38 -10.92 4.84
C GLY A 212 -0.39 -11.11 6.15
N GLU A 213 0.12 -11.96 7.05
CA GLU A 213 -0.49 -12.22 8.36
C GLU A 213 -0.22 -11.06 9.32
N VAL A 214 1.01 -10.54 9.33
CA VAL A 214 1.37 -9.34 10.10
C VAL A 214 0.46 -8.17 9.72
N LYS A 215 0.30 -7.89 8.42
CA LYS A 215 -0.60 -6.84 7.94
C LYS A 215 -2.06 -7.11 8.33
N ALA A 216 -2.53 -8.35 8.28
CA ALA A 216 -3.88 -8.70 8.72
C ALA A 216 -4.10 -8.42 10.21
N LYS A 217 -3.14 -8.77 11.08
CA LYS A 217 -3.17 -8.44 12.51
C LYS A 217 -3.17 -6.92 12.73
N ILE A 218 -2.34 -6.18 11.99
CA ILE A 218 -2.32 -4.71 12.07
C ILE A 218 -3.69 -4.13 11.71
N ARG A 219 -4.32 -4.59 10.61
CA ARG A 219 -5.68 -4.14 10.24
C ARG A 219 -6.67 -4.38 11.37
N GLN A 220 -6.64 -5.54 12.02
CA GLN A 220 -7.53 -5.83 13.15
C GLN A 220 -7.35 -4.85 14.30
N VAL A 221 -6.12 -4.43 14.60
CA VAL A 221 -5.86 -3.44 15.64
C VAL A 221 -6.31 -2.02 15.24
N LEU A 222 -6.21 -1.69 13.95
CA LEU A 222 -6.66 -0.40 13.41
C LEU A 222 -8.19 -0.26 13.34
N LEU A 223 -8.93 -1.36 13.20
CA LEU A 223 -10.40 -1.33 13.05
C LEU A 223 -11.17 -0.74 14.24
N PRO A 224 -10.92 -1.14 15.51
CA PRO A 224 -11.56 -0.54 16.68
C PRO A 224 -11.37 0.97 16.75
N ARG A 225 -10.22 1.47 16.28
CA ARG A 225 -9.90 2.89 16.26
C ARG A 225 -10.64 3.64 15.15
N ALA A 226 -10.94 2.98 14.04
CA ALA A 226 -11.76 3.56 12.99
C ALA A 226 -13.18 3.92 13.50
N ASN A 227 -13.74 3.14 14.43
CA ASN A 227 -15.00 3.50 15.09
C ASN A 227 -14.87 4.72 16.03
N GLN A 228 -13.69 4.92 16.64
CA GLN A 228 -13.41 6.14 17.42
C GLN A 228 -13.31 7.38 16.53
N LEU A 229 -12.98 7.23 15.23
CA LEU A 229 -12.96 8.36 14.30
C LEU A 229 -14.33 9.02 14.15
N LEU A 230 -15.42 8.26 14.25
CA LEU A 230 -16.78 8.82 14.23
C LEU A 230 -17.04 9.77 15.40
N GLN A 231 -16.22 9.74 16.44
CA GLN A 231 -16.33 10.63 17.61
C GLN A 231 -15.52 11.93 17.43
N LEU A 232 -14.64 12.02 16.43
CA LEU A 232 -13.85 13.22 16.19
C LEU A 232 -14.71 14.30 15.53
N ALA A 233 -14.70 15.51 16.08
CA ALA A 233 -15.48 16.64 15.55
C ALA A 233 -15.12 16.99 14.10
N SER A 234 -13.86 16.83 13.71
CA SER A 234 -13.39 17.04 12.33
C SER A 234 -14.00 16.03 11.36
N VAL A 235 -14.05 14.76 11.75
CA VAL A 235 -14.66 13.67 10.97
C VAL A 235 -16.16 13.85 10.93
N GLN A 236 -16.80 14.17 12.05
CA GLN A 236 -18.24 14.47 12.09
C GLN A 236 -18.60 15.60 11.13
N ARG A 237 -17.85 16.72 11.15
CA ARG A 237 -18.06 17.83 10.23
C ARG A 237 -17.93 17.41 8.76
N LEU A 238 -16.90 16.64 8.41
CA LEU A 238 -16.72 16.13 7.06
C LEU A 238 -17.86 15.21 6.62
N LEU A 239 -18.32 14.36 7.53
CA LEU A 239 -19.43 13.45 7.31
C LEU A 239 -20.77 14.19 7.20
N ASP A 240 -20.96 15.28 7.94
CA ASP A 240 -22.12 16.17 7.85
C ASP A 240 -22.12 16.95 6.53
N GLU A 241 -20.97 17.49 6.12
CA GLU A 241 -20.80 18.14 4.82
C GLU A 241 -21.06 17.17 3.65
N ALA A 242 -20.58 15.93 3.77
CA ALA A 242 -20.85 14.87 2.81
C ALA A 242 -22.34 14.54 2.75
N LEU A 243 -22.99 14.37 3.90
CA LEU A 243 -24.42 14.09 3.98
C LEU A 243 -25.26 15.23 3.40
N ALA A 244 -24.86 16.49 3.64
CA ALA A 244 -25.50 17.67 3.06
C ALA A 244 -25.40 17.72 1.53
N ARG A 245 -24.35 17.12 0.95
CA ARG A 245 -24.21 16.91 -0.50
C ARG A 245 -24.94 15.67 -1.02
N GLY A 246 -25.65 14.95 -0.16
CA GLY A 246 -26.33 13.69 -0.49
C GLY A 246 -25.39 12.48 -0.58
N GLU A 247 -24.12 12.62 -0.20
CA GLU A 247 -23.14 11.54 -0.17
C GLU A 247 -23.41 10.67 1.07
N ARG A 248 -23.69 9.37 0.86
CA ARG A 248 -24.05 8.43 1.94
C ARG A 248 -23.03 7.30 2.12
N ALA A 249 -22.02 7.23 1.26
CA ALA A 249 -20.85 6.38 1.44
C ALA A 249 -19.57 7.12 1.03
N LEU A 250 -18.59 7.17 1.93
CA LEU A 250 -17.26 7.70 1.67
C LEU A 250 -16.23 6.59 1.85
N VAL A 251 -15.33 6.45 0.89
CA VAL A 251 -14.28 5.44 0.91
C VAL A 251 -12.94 6.13 1.03
N CYS A 252 -12.15 5.74 2.03
CA CYS A 252 -10.79 6.22 2.21
C CYS A 252 -9.92 5.08 2.74
N ASN A 253 -8.81 4.77 2.06
CA ASN A 253 -7.77 3.85 2.55
C ASN A 253 -8.30 2.48 3.05
N GLY A 254 -9.27 1.91 2.34
CA GLY A 254 -9.87 0.61 2.67
C GLY A 254 -10.92 0.67 3.79
N VAL A 255 -11.26 1.86 4.26
CA VAL A 255 -12.33 2.14 5.23
C VAL A 255 -13.49 2.80 4.52
N VAL A 256 -14.71 2.37 4.85
CA VAL A 256 -15.94 2.91 4.30
C VAL A 256 -16.76 3.52 5.41
N PHE A 257 -16.91 4.84 5.39
CA PHE A 257 -17.92 5.55 6.19
C PHE A 257 -19.25 5.37 5.48
N TRP A 258 -20.22 4.83 6.19
CA TRP A 258 -21.46 4.33 5.63
C TRP A 258 -22.64 4.88 6.42
N TYR A 259 -23.53 5.63 5.76
CA TYR A 259 -24.70 6.25 6.39
C TYR A 259 -25.98 5.51 6.03
N GLU A 260 -26.72 5.05 7.04
CA GLU A 260 -28.05 4.44 6.86
C GLU A 260 -29.14 5.31 7.51
N PRO A 261 -30.10 5.85 6.73
CA PRO A 261 -31.16 6.69 7.28
C PRO A 261 -32.20 5.91 8.10
N ASP A 262 -32.43 4.63 7.80
CA ASP A 262 -33.61 3.89 8.27
C ASP A 262 -33.40 3.07 9.56
N GLY A 263 -32.25 3.22 10.24
CA GLY A 263 -31.82 2.26 11.27
C GLY A 263 -31.50 2.81 12.67
N HIS A 264 -31.73 4.09 12.96
CA HIS A 264 -31.29 4.78 14.20
C HIS A 264 -29.77 4.81 14.47
N LEU A 265 -28.96 4.14 13.66
CA LEU A 265 -27.50 4.19 13.68
C LEU A 265 -27.05 5.04 12.49
N GLY A 266 -26.54 6.25 12.76
CA GLY A 266 -26.03 7.17 11.74
C GLY A 266 -24.80 6.65 10.99
N TRP A 267 -23.76 7.46 10.84
CA TRP A 267 -22.52 7.03 10.20
C TRP A 267 -21.92 5.79 10.91
N GLN A 268 -21.59 4.76 10.14
CA GLN A 268 -20.93 3.54 10.58
C GLN A 268 -19.61 3.38 9.84
N VAL A 269 -18.65 2.71 10.46
CA VAL A 269 -17.39 2.36 9.80
C VAL A 269 -17.41 0.88 9.41
N LYS A 270 -17.28 0.64 8.10
CA LYS A 270 -17.14 -0.68 7.50
C LYS A 270 -15.76 -0.79 6.87
N SER A 271 -15.30 -2.02 6.64
CA SER A 271 -14.05 -2.26 5.93
C SER A 271 -14.35 -2.64 4.48
N THR A 272 -13.48 -2.28 3.56
CA THR A 272 -13.49 -2.92 2.24
C THR A 272 -12.95 -4.33 2.36
N ASP A 273 -13.48 -5.28 1.57
CA ASP A 273 -12.86 -6.59 1.48
C ASP A 273 -11.55 -6.49 0.68
N SER A 274 -10.45 -6.31 1.40
CA SER A 274 -9.10 -6.27 0.84
C SER A 274 -8.54 -7.66 0.51
N GLY A 275 -9.26 -8.75 0.86
CA GLY A 275 -8.74 -10.12 0.88
C GLY A 275 -9.09 -10.98 -0.33
N LYS A 276 -10.01 -10.54 -1.19
CA LYS A 276 -10.42 -11.26 -2.41
C LYS A 276 -10.84 -10.33 -3.54
N SER A 277 -10.05 -9.31 -3.88
CA SER A 277 -10.12 -8.86 -5.26
C SER A 277 -9.57 -10.00 -6.09
N GLU A 278 -10.47 -10.78 -6.71
CA GLU A 278 -10.08 -11.66 -7.81
C GLU A 278 -9.15 -10.85 -8.72
N GLU A 279 -7.98 -11.41 -9.02
CA GLU A 279 -7.08 -10.86 -10.02
C GLU A 279 -7.93 -10.55 -11.26
N GLY A 280 -8.13 -9.25 -11.57
CA GLY A 280 -8.97 -8.86 -12.72
C GLY A 280 -10.13 -7.89 -12.48
N THR A 281 -10.12 -7.03 -11.45
CA THR A 281 -11.22 -6.06 -11.22
C THR A 281 -10.74 -4.60 -11.03
N THR A 282 -11.35 -3.62 -11.73
CA THR A 282 -11.07 -2.16 -11.59
C THR A 282 -12.18 -1.51 -10.80
N LEU A 283 -11.88 -0.63 -9.84
CA LEU A 283 -12.92 0.15 -9.18
C LEU A 283 -13.74 0.98 -10.19
N TRP A 284 -15.06 0.82 -10.19
CA TRP A 284 -15.97 1.65 -10.96
C TRP A 284 -16.51 2.77 -10.05
N THR A 285 -15.89 3.94 -10.13
CA THR A 285 -16.17 5.09 -9.24
C THR A 285 -17.56 5.70 -9.44
N GLU A 286 -18.20 5.47 -10.58
CA GLU A 286 -19.57 5.93 -10.86
C GLU A 286 -20.64 4.89 -10.51
N GLY A 287 -20.24 3.70 -10.03
CA GLY A 287 -21.17 2.64 -9.65
C GLY A 287 -21.85 2.88 -8.31
N THR A 288 -22.92 2.13 -8.04
CA THR A 288 -23.61 2.13 -6.73
C THR A 288 -23.35 0.85 -5.94
N ILE A 289 -23.36 0.96 -4.61
CA ILE A 289 -23.30 -0.17 -3.69
C ILE A 289 -24.74 -0.57 -3.33
N VAL A 290 -25.10 -1.81 -3.60
CA VAL A 290 -26.40 -2.37 -3.22
C VAL A 290 -26.31 -2.99 -1.83
N SER A 291 -26.92 -2.34 -0.84
CA SER A 291 -27.04 -2.91 0.50
C SER A 291 -28.24 -3.84 0.57
N ALA A 292 -28.01 -5.11 0.23
CA ALA A 292 -29.02 -6.17 0.34
C ALA A 292 -28.95 -6.93 1.68
N ASN A 293 -27.93 -6.67 2.50
CA ASN A 293 -27.71 -7.34 3.79
C ASN A 293 -26.97 -6.41 4.77
N HIS A 294 -26.82 -6.86 6.01
CA HIS A 294 -26.10 -6.13 7.07
C HIS A 294 -24.63 -6.56 7.19
N GLY A 295 -23.98 -6.84 6.05
CA GLY A 295 -22.58 -7.26 5.99
C GLY A 295 -21.61 -6.19 6.51
N ARG A 296 -20.57 -6.64 7.22
CA ARG A 296 -19.50 -5.80 7.78
C ARG A 296 -18.46 -5.33 6.75
N LEU A 297 -18.32 -6.06 5.66
CA LEU A 297 -17.46 -5.73 4.54
C LEU A 297 -18.26 -5.10 3.41
N VAL A 298 -17.69 -4.07 2.80
CA VAL A 298 -18.21 -3.42 1.59
C VAL A 298 -17.34 -3.83 0.40
N ILE A 299 -17.96 -4.48 -0.57
CA ILE A 299 -17.38 -4.68 -1.89
C ILE A 299 -17.77 -3.47 -2.72
N LEU A 300 -16.77 -2.71 -3.17
CA LEU A 300 -17.02 -1.55 -4.01
C LEU A 300 -17.39 -1.99 -5.43
N PRO A 301 -18.14 -1.18 -6.19
CA PRO A 301 -18.46 -1.48 -7.57
C PRO A 301 -17.18 -1.61 -8.40
N PHE A 302 -17.16 -2.57 -9.31
CA PHE A 302 -15.96 -2.84 -10.10
C PHE A 302 -16.28 -3.28 -11.52
N ILE A 303 -15.29 -3.17 -12.40
CA ILE A 303 -15.33 -3.64 -13.78
C ILE A 303 -14.50 -4.93 -13.87
N LYS A 304 -15.13 -6.02 -14.30
CA LYS A 304 -14.47 -7.31 -14.58
C LYS A 304 -13.51 -7.21 -15.77
N ASP A 305 -12.71 -8.25 -16.01
CA ASP A 305 -11.80 -8.32 -17.17
C ASP A 305 -12.51 -8.30 -18.52
N ASN A 306 -13.74 -8.79 -18.58
CA ASN A 306 -14.59 -8.75 -19.78
C ASN A 306 -15.31 -7.39 -19.97
N GLY A 307 -15.00 -6.37 -19.16
CA GLY A 307 -15.65 -5.05 -19.24
C GLY A 307 -17.02 -4.96 -18.55
N GLU A 308 -17.53 -6.05 -17.97
CA GLU A 308 -18.80 -6.06 -17.25
C GLU A 308 -18.72 -5.21 -15.98
N ARG A 309 -19.66 -4.28 -15.83
CA ARG A 309 -19.80 -3.43 -14.64
C ARG A 309 -20.61 -4.15 -13.58
N VAL A 310 -19.99 -4.41 -12.44
CA VAL A 310 -20.59 -5.07 -11.29
C VAL A 310 -20.88 -4.03 -10.22
N LYS A 311 -22.14 -3.99 -9.75
CA LYS A 311 -22.51 -3.15 -8.60
C LYS A 311 -21.84 -3.65 -7.33
N GLY A 312 -21.52 -2.72 -6.44
CA GLY A 312 -20.97 -3.04 -5.12
C GLY A 312 -22.01 -3.76 -4.27
N HIS A 313 -21.57 -4.47 -3.24
CA HIS A 313 -22.47 -5.13 -2.29
C HIS A 313 -21.82 -5.30 -0.92
N THR A 314 -22.61 -5.56 0.11
CA THR A 314 -22.11 -5.85 1.46
C THR A 314 -22.02 -7.37 1.71
N ARG A 315 -21.04 -7.82 2.51
CA ARG A 315 -20.92 -9.21 2.99
C ARG A 315 -20.21 -9.30 4.34
N ASN A 316 -20.21 -10.47 4.98
CA ASN A 316 -19.37 -10.73 6.15
C ASN A 316 -17.98 -11.24 5.75
N ALA A 317 -17.00 -11.11 6.66
CA ALA A 317 -15.66 -11.63 6.45
C ALA A 317 -15.63 -13.17 6.45
N PRO A 318 -14.64 -13.82 5.80
CA PRO A 318 -14.44 -15.26 5.93
C PRO A 318 -14.32 -15.65 7.42
N GLY A 319 -15.19 -16.56 7.88
CA GLY A 319 -15.24 -17.01 9.28
C GLY A 319 -16.35 -16.38 10.14
N ASP A 320 -16.99 -15.28 9.70
CA ASP A 320 -18.05 -14.57 10.45
C ASP A 320 -19.47 -15.11 10.21
N GLY A 321 -19.61 -16.20 9.44
CA GLY A 321 -20.91 -16.72 9.00
C GLY A 321 -21.65 -15.80 8.01
N PRO A 322 -22.82 -16.23 7.48
CA PRO A 322 -23.56 -15.45 6.50
C PRO A 322 -24.07 -14.12 7.09
N SER A 323 -23.98 -13.04 6.32
CA SER A 323 -24.55 -11.74 6.69
C SER A 323 -26.07 -11.82 6.72
N LYS A 324 -26.71 -11.23 7.75
CA LYS A 324 -28.17 -11.17 7.86
C LYS A 324 -28.76 -10.44 6.64
N PRO A 325 -29.65 -11.08 5.85
CA PRO A 325 -30.27 -10.45 4.69
C PRO A 325 -31.26 -9.36 5.12
N ARG A 326 -31.41 -8.33 4.29
CA ARG A 326 -32.49 -7.34 4.42
C ARG A 326 -33.75 -7.85 3.74
N HIS A 327 -34.88 -7.28 4.10
CA HIS A 327 -36.08 -7.46 3.30
C HIS A 327 -35.90 -6.78 1.93
N PRO A 328 -36.35 -7.35 0.79
CA PRO A 328 -36.15 -6.75 -0.54
C PRO A 328 -36.65 -5.32 -0.68
N SER A 329 -37.73 -4.95 0.02
CA SER A 329 -38.24 -3.57 0.04
C SER A 329 -37.38 -2.57 0.82
N GLN A 330 -36.32 -3.05 1.49
CA GLN A 330 -35.36 -2.26 2.28
C GLN A 330 -33.97 -2.25 1.62
N TYR A 331 -33.88 -2.69 0.37
CA TYR A 331 -32.63 -2.59 -0.39
C TYR A 331 -32.36 -1.14 -0.72
N VAL A 332 -31.13 -0.71 -0.43
CA VAL A 332 -30.70 0.67 -0.67
C VAL A 332 -29.54 0.65 -1.66
N GLU A 333 -29.67 1.42 -2.73
CA GLU A 333 -28.55 1.74 -3.61
C GLU A 333 -27.85 2.99 -3.09
N ILE A 334 -26.58 2.86 -2.75
CA ILE A 334 -25.79 3.95 -2.17
C ILE A 334 -24.70 4.37 -3.17
N PRO A 335 -24.73 5.61 -3.70
CA PRO A 335 -23.60 6.16 -4.42
C PRO A 335 -22.44 6.37 -3.44
N PHE A 336 -21.22 6.18 -3.92
CA PHE A 336 -20.03 6.31 -3.08
C PHE A 336 -19.03 7.28 -3.69
N LYS A 337 -18.20 7.88 -2.84
CA LYS A 337 -17.11 8.74 -3.26
C LYS A 337 -15.81 8.24 -2.66
N VAL A 338 -14.79 8.09 -3.51
CA VAL A 338 -13.43 7.83 -3.07
C VAL A 338 -12.79 9.17 -2.73
N LEU A 339 -12.32 9.31 -1.50
CA LEU A 339 -11.58 10.49 -1.08
C LEU A 339 -10.09 10.27 -1.35
N ASN A 340 -9.43 11.28 -1.92
CA ASN A 340 -7.97 11.29 -2.04
C ASN A 340 -7.35 11.30 -0.64
N SER A 341 -6.19 10.66 -0.50
CA SER A 341 -5.43 10.52 0.75
C SER A 341 -5.18 11.85 1.48
N ASP A 342 -5.12 12.97 0.77
CA ASP A 342 -4.95 14.32 1.35
C ASP A 342 -6.21 14.89 2.01
N LEU A 343 -7.41 14.49 1.58
CA LEU A 343 -8.68 15.02 2.11
C LEU A 343 -9.07 14.39 3.45
N MET A 344 -8.48 13.25 3.78
CA MET A 344 -8.66 12.51 5.03
C MET A 344 -7.27 12.15 5.53
N ILE A 345 -6.66 13.06 6.28
CA ILE A 345 -5.38 12.81 6.93
C ILE A 345 -5.52 11.61 7.86
N GLY A 346 -5.07 10.47 7.33
CA GLY A 346 -5.05 9.18 7.97
C GLY A 346 -6.39 8.72 8.53
N LEU A 347 -6.40 7.47 8.94
CA LEU A 347 -7.33 6.96 9.95
C LEU A 347 -7.10 7.59 11.34
N PHE A 348 -6.55 8.80 11.41
CA PHE A 348 -5.92 9.38 12.61
C PHE A 348 -6.43 10.78 12.94
N GLY A 349 -7.18 11.42 12.04
CA GLY A 349 -7.89 12.66 12.33
C GLY A 349 -7.00 13.88 12.58
N GLU A 350 -5.75 13.84 12.12
CA GLU A 350 -4.88 15.01 12.15
C GLU A 350 -5.35 15.97 11.02
N LEU A 351 -5.26 17.28 11.17
CA LEU A 351 -5.56 18.26 10.09
C LEU A 351 -4.26 18.98 9.74
N PRO A 352 -4.04 19.47 8.50
CA PRO A 352 -2.82 20.21 8.16
C PRO A 352 -2.99 21.70 8.48
N TYR A 353 -3.86 22.04 9.43
CA TYR A 353 -4.14 23.41 9.85
C TYR A 353 -4.28 23.45 11.37
N GLU A 354 -3.14 23.56 12.05
CA GLU A 354 -2.95 24.47 13.17
C GLU A 354 -1.65 25.26 12.96
#